data_AF-A0A832H960-F1
#
_entry.id   AF-A0A832H960-F1
#
_cell.length_a   1.000
_cell.length_b   1.000
_cell.length_c   1.000
_cell.angle_alpha   90.00
_cell.angle_beta   90.00
_cell.angle_gamma   90.00
#
_symmetry.space_group_name_H-M   'P 1'
#
loop_
_entity.id
_entity.type
_entity.pdbx_description
1 polymer ?
#
loop_
_entity_poly.entity_id
_entity_poly.type
_entity_poly.pdbx_seq_one_letter_code
_entity_poly.pdbx_strand_id
1 'polypeptide(L)'
;MAKHRSQLKILLMQIRDDEQTRLEEFDEFVRYSRLQPEQFTVLDVFKVLEFDSSCLDGYDALFVGGSSDASVTQPDLYPFVESAKHLLVHCLDQSIP
;
A
#
# COMPACT_ATOMS: atom_id res chain seq x y z
N MET A 1 -1.00 -24.78 -6.58
CA MET A 1 0.17 -24.91 -5.68
C MET A 1 0.30 -23.61 -4.90
N ALA A 2 0.54 -23.66 -3.59
CA ALA A 2 0.76 -22.45 -2.80
C ALA A 2 2.09 -21.80 -3.21
N LYS A 3 2.12 -20.47 -3.39
CA LYS A 3 3.36 -19.72 -3.67
C LYS A 3 4.34 -19.88 -2.50
N HIS A 4 5.63 -19.96 -2.82
CA HIS A 4 6.67 -19.86 -1.79
C HIS A 4 6.78 -18.40 -1.31
N ARG A 5 7.14 -18.18 -0.04
CA ARG A 5 7.23 -16.84 0.56
C ARG A 5 8.11 -15.89 -0.26
N SER A 6 9.22 -16.39 -0.80
CA SER A 6 10.16 -15.61 -1.62
C SER A 6 9.61 -15.19 -2.98
N GLN A 7 8.44 -15.69 -3.38
CA GLN A 7 7.76 -15.36 -4.64
C GLN A 7 6.62 -14.36 -4.43
N LEU A 8 6.31 -14.02 -3.18
CA LEU A 8 5.26 -13.06 -2.87
C LEU A 8 5.65 -11.69 -3.41
N LYS A 9 4.68 -11.00 -4.01
CA LYS A 9 4.79 -9.60 -4.40
C LYS A 9 3.78 -8.79 -3.59
N ILE A 10 4.24 -7.74 -2.93
CA ILE A 10 3.42 -6.90 -2.06
C ILE A 10 3.35 -5.50 -2.64
N LEU A 11 2.14 -4.99 -2.80
CA LEU A 11 1.94 -3.55 -2.99
C LEU A 11 1.84 -2.93 -1.59
N LEU A 12 2.68 -1.94 -1.29
CA LEU A 12 2.62 -1.18 -0.04
C LEU A 12 2.09 0.22 -0.34
N MET A 13 0.84 0.50 0.05
CA MET A 13 0.27 1.84 0.01
C MET A 13 0.73 2.61 1.25
N GLN A 14 1.58 3.62 1.05
CA GLN A 14 2.12 4.45 2.13
C GLN A 14 1.41 5.79 2.19
N ILE A 15 0.79 6.07 3.34
CA ILE A 15 0.09 7.31 3.65
C ILE A 15 0.96 8.13 4.60
N ARG A 16 2.15 8.53 4.13
CA ARG A 16 3.19 9.29 4.85
C ARG A 16 3.79 10.38 3.96
N ASP A 17 3.71 11.63 4.42
CA ASP A 17 4.33 12.78 3.71
C ASP A 17 5.79 12.99 4.15
N ASP A 18 6.11 12.74 5.42
CA ASP A 18 7.47 12.81 5.95
C ASP A 18 8.35 11.66 5.43
N GLU A 19 9.44 12.00 4.75
CA GLU A 19 10.33 11.04 4.09
C GLU A 19 11.03 10.11 5.08
N GLN A 20 11.51 10.62 6.22
CA GLN A 20 12.22 9.80 7.20
C GLN A 20 11.29 8.73 7.78
N THR A 21 10.10 9.15 8.24
CA THR A 21 9.08 8.25 8.79
C THR A 21 8.60 7.24 7.74
N ARG A 22 8.46 7.66 6.46
CA ARG A 22 8.09 6.76 5.36
C ARG A 22 9.12 5.64 5.16
N LEU A 23 10.42 5.97 5.25
CA LEU A 23 11.51 4.99 5.14
C LEU A 23 11.56 4.06 6.35
N GLU A 24 11.40 4.59 7.56
CA GLU A 24 11.34 3.79 8.80
C GLU A 24 10.18 2.79 8.75
N GLU A 25 8.99 3.22 8.32
CA GLU A 25 7.81 2.37 8.16
C GLU A 25 8.05 1.24 7.12
N PHE A 26 8.70 1.56 6.00
CA PHE A 26 9.07 0.56 5.00
C PHE A 26 9.99 -0.52 5.59
N ASP A 27 11.04 -0.09 6.30
CA ASP A 27 11.99 -1.00 6.95
C ASP A 27 11.30 -1.89 8.00
N GLU A 28 10.32 -1.35 8.74
CA GLU A 28 9.51 -2.12 9.67
C GLU A 28 8.66 -3.17 8.96
N PHE A 29 7.99 -2.83 7.85
CA PHE A 29 7.22 -3.80 7.08
C PHE A 29 8.12 -4.92 6.55
N VAL A 30 9.27 -4.60 5.98
CA VAL A 30 10.26 -5.60 5.52
C VAL A 30 10.66 -6.51 6.68
N ARG A 31 11.06 -5.92 7.82
CA ARG A 31 11.55 -6.65 8.99
C ARG A 31 10.49 -7.56 9.61
N TYR A 32 9.29 -7.06 9.87
CA TYR A 32 8.27 -7.81 10.60
C TYR A 32 7.51 -8.80 9.72
N SER A 33 7.36 -8.53 8.43
CA SER A 33 6.81 -9.51 7.47
C SER A 33 7.79 -10.64 7.13
N ARG A 34 9.09 -10.45 7.42
CA ARG A 34 10.18 -11.36 7.02
C ARG A 34 10.23 -11.57 5.49
N LEU A 35 9.88 -10.55 4.74
CA LEU A 35 10.02 -10.48 3.29
C LEU A 35 11.28 -9.68 2.93
N GLN A 36 11.71 -9.76 1.68
CA GLN A 36 12.83 -8.95 1.19
C GLN A 36 12.34 -7.63 0.60
N PRO A 37 13.13 -6.55 0.64
CA PRO A 37 12.75 -5.24 0.07
C PRO A 37 12.29 -5.33 -1.39
N GLU A 38 12.90 -6.20 -2.20
CA GLU A 38 12.60 -6.36 -3.62
C GLU A 38 11.23 -7.01 -3.89
N GLN A 39 10.59 -7.56 -2.85
CA GLN A 39 9.24 -8.10 -2.92
C GLN A 39 8.17 -7.01 -2.78
N PHE A 40 8.55 -5.79 -2.41
CA PHE A 40 7.63 -4.67 -2.23
C PHE A 40 7.69 -3.71 -3.42
N THR A 41 6.53 -3.14 -3.75
CA THR A 41 6.42 -1.93 -4.56
C THR A 41 5.66 -0.90 -3.76
N VAL A 42 6.19 0.31 -3.67
CA VAL A 42 5.61 1.40 -2.88
C VAL A 42 4.66 2.21 -3.75
N LEU A 43 3.43 2.36 -3.28
CA LEU A 43 2.45 3.33 -3.75
C LEU A 43 2.41 4.50 -2.75
N ASP A 44 3.17 5.55 -3.05
CA ASP A 44 3.20 6.79 -2.28
C ASP A 44 2.01 7.67 -2.68
N VAL A 45 0.98 7.72 -1.82
CA VAL A 45 -0.29 8.40 -2.14
C VAL A 45 -0.20 9.92 -2.05
N PHE A 46 0.90 10.49 -1.57
CA PHE A 46 1.17 11.93 -1.62
C PHE A 46 1.83 12.34 -2.95
N LYS A 47 2.39 11.39 -3.70
CA LYS A 47 2.94 11.61 -5.06
C LYS A 47 1.97 11.18 -6.16
N VAL A 48 1.25 10.09 -5.94
CA VAL A 48 0.27 9.54 -6.88
C VAL A 48 -1.11 9.69 -6.24
N LEU A 49 -1.76 10.83 -6.51
CA LEU A 49 -3.05 11.19 -5.89
C LEU A 49 -4.22 10.41 -6.50
N GLU A 50 -4.08 9.95 -7.75
CA GLU A 50 -5.10 9.20 -8.47
C GLU A 50 -4.52 7.89 -8.98
N PHE A 51 -5.18 6.79 -8.65
CA PHE A 51 -4.82 5.44 -9.06
C PHE A 51 -6.07 4.56 -9.07
N ASP A 52 -6.02 3.47 -9.84
CA ASP A 52 -7.10 2.50 -9.93
C ASP A 52 -6.63 1.09 -9.53
N SER A 53 -7.54 0.13 -9.56
CA SER A 53 -7.29 -1.25 -9.13
C SER A 53 -6.19 -1.97 -9.93
N SER A 54 -5.87 -1.52 -11.15
CA SER A 54 -4.82 -2.14 -11.96
C SER A 54 -3.43 -2.05 -11.32
N CYS A 55 -3.22 -1.16 -10.36
CA CYS A 55 -1.96 -1.11 -9.61
C CYS A 55 -1.72 -2.37 -8.76
N LEU A 56 -2.77 -3.16 -8.47
CA LEU A 56 -2.68 -4.46 -7.79
C LEU A 56 -2.44 -5.64 -8.73
N ASP A 57 -2.42 -5.44 -10.04
CA ASP A 57 -2.26 -6.52 -11.00
C ASP A 57 -0.94 -7.29 -10.78
N GLY A 58 -1.08 -8.57 -10.43
CA GLY A 58 0.06 -9.47 -10.19
C GLY A 58 0.67 -9.39 -8.79
N TYR A 59 0.12 -8.58 -7.88
CA TYR A 59 0.46 -8.60 -6.46
C TYR A 59 -0.35 -9.66 -5.69
N ASP A 60 0.23 -10.14 -4.59
CA ASP A 60 -0.33 -11.18 -3.74
C ASP A 60 -1.05 -10.63 -2.51
N ALA A 61 -0.74 -9.39 -2.12
CA ALA A 61 -1.33 -8.73 -0.97
C ALA A 61 -1.17 -7.21 -1.08
N LEU A 62 -2.04 -6.48 -0.39
CA LEU A 62 -1.94 -5.04 -0.17
C LEU A 62 -1.56 -4.76 1.28
N PHE A 63 -0.41 -4.15 1.51
CA PHE A 63 -0.08 -3.57 2.81
C PHE A 63 -0.49 -2.11 2.82
N VAL A 64 -1.09 -1.66 3.92
CA VAL A 64 -1.47 -0.27 4.12
C VAL A 64 -0.68 0.28 5.31
N GLY A 65 0.27 1.16 5.00
CA GLY A 65 1.10 1.88 5.96
C GLY A 65 0.58 3.30 6.15
N GLY A 66 0.58 3.77 7.39
CA GLY A 66 0.18 5.13 7.69
C GLY A 66 -0.18 5.36 9.16
N SER A 67 0.19 6.53 9.64
CA SER A 67 -0.35 7.14 10.85
C SER A 67 -0.25 8.67 10.73
N SER A 68 -0.47 9.19 9.52
CA SER A 68 -0.32 10.62 9.24
C SER A 68 -1.54 11.41 9.73
N ASP A 69 -1.38 12.74 9.75
CA ASP A 69 -2.46 13.71 9.98
C ASP A 69 -3.54 13.68 8.87
N ALA A 70 -3.36 12.86 7.84
CA ALA A 70 -4.33 12.73 6.78
C ALA A 70 -5.60 12.05 7.29
N SER A 71 -6.72 12.78 7.19
CA SER A 71 -8.02 12.26 7.57
C SER A 71 -8.82 11.82 6.34
N VAL A 72 -9.34 10.59 6.41
CA VAL A 72 -10.33 10.09 5.46
C VAL A 72 -11.61 10.92 5.41
N THR A 73 -11.85 11.78 6.42
CA THR A 73 -13.00 12.68 6.47
C THR A 73 -12.78 14.00 5.71
N GLN A 74 -11.61 14.20 5.10
CA GLN A 74 -11.24 15.40 4.36
C GLN A 74 -10.80 15.03 2.92
N PRO A 75 -11.67 14.41 2.10
CA PRO A 75 -11.31 13.93 0.76
C PRO A 75 -10.89 15.06 -0.20
N ASP A 76 -11.37 16.29 0.01
CA ASP A 76 -10.96 17.46 -0.79
C ASP A 76 -9.50 17.86 -0.52
N LEU A 77 -9.01 17.63 0.71
CA LEU A 77 -7.62 17.89 1.09
C LEU A 77 -6.70 16.71 0.73
N TYR A 78 -7.26 15.49 0.73
CA TYR A 78 -6.55 14.25 0.45
C TYR A 78 -7.21 13.49 -0.72
N PRO A 79 -6.97 13.90 -1.98
CA PRO A 79 -7.65 13.33 -3.13
C PRO A 79 -7.45 11.82 -3.31
N PHE A 80 -6.36 11.28 -2.78
CA PHE A 80 -6.10 9.83 -2.79
C PHE A 80 -7.12 9.01 -2.03
N VAL A 81 -7.94 9.61 -1.15
CA VAL A 81 -8.92 8.89 -0.31
C VAL A 81 -9.91 8.10 -1.16
N GLU A 82 -10.42 8.67 -2.26
CA GLU A 82 -11.38 7.97 -3.11
C GLU A 82 -10.72 6.82 -3.89
N SER A 83 -9.52 7.04 -4.43
CA SER A 83 -8.70 6.00 -5.07
C SER A 83 -8.40 4.84 -4.10
N ALA A 84 -8.01 5.16 -2.86
CA ALA A 84 -7.72 4.18 -1.81
C ALA A 84 -8.97 3.37 -1.43
N LYS A 85 -10.14 4.01 -1.31
CA LYS A 85 -11.41 3.32 -1.04
C LYS A 85 -11.75 2.32 -2.14
N HIS A 86 -11.65 2.74 -3.41
CA HIS A 86 -11.91 1.84 -4.54
C HIS A 86 -10.93 0.67 -4.57
N LEU A 87 -9.65 0.93 -4.28
CA LEU A 87 -8.63 -0.11 -4.20
C LEU A 87 -8.93 -1.14 -3.09
N LEU A 88 -9.32 -0.67 -1.90
CA LEU A 88 -9.66 -1.55 -0.78
C LEU A 88 -10.92 -2.40 -1.06
N VAL A 89 -11.95 -1.81 -1.69
CA VAL A 89 -13.13 -2.56 -2.14
C VAL A 89 -12.72 -3.63 -3.15
N HIS A 90 -11.84 -3.30 -4.10
CA HIS A 90 -11.34 -4.26 -5.07
C HIS A 90 -10.58 -5.42 -4.41
N CYS A 91 -9.76 -5.16 -3.38
CA CYS A 91 -9.11 -6.23 -2.61
C CYS A 91 -10.12 -7.20 -2.00
N LEU A 92 -11.20 -6.67 -1.41
CA LEU A 92 -12.28 -7.49 -0.84
C LEU A 92 -12.96 -8.35 -1.92
N ASP A 93 -13.29 -7.74 -3.07
CA ASP A 93 -13.95 -8.42 -4.18
C ASP A 93 -13.08 -9.54 -4.79
N GLN A 94 -11.77 -9.34 -4.85
CA GLN A 94 -10.81 -10.31 -5.38
C GLN A 94 -10.23 -11.26 -4.31
N SER A 95 -10.64 -11.12 -3.05
CA SER A 95 -10.05 -11.85 -1.92
C SER A 95 -8.52 -11.69 -1.83
N ILE A 96 -8.01 -10.51 -2.17
CA ILE A 96 -6.62 -10.12 -1.94
C ILE A 96 -6.49 -9.71 -0.47
N PRO A 97 -5.60 -10.35 0.30
CA PRO A 97 -5.38 -10.03 1.70
C PRO A 97 -4.70 -8.68 1.93
#